data_AF-A0A1R1A5R0-F1
#
_entry.id   AF-A0A1R1A5R0-F1
#
_cell.length_a   1.000
_cell.length_b   1.000
_cell.length_c   1.000
_cell.angle_alpha   90.00
_cell.angle_beta   90.00
_cell.angle_gamma   90.00
#
_symmetry.space_group_name_H-M   'P 1'
#
loop_
_entity.id
_entity.type
_entity.pdbx_description
1 polymer ?
#
loop_
_entity_poly.entity_id
_entity_poly.type
_entity_poly.pdbx_seq_one_letter_code
_entity_poly.pdbx_strand_id
1 'polypeptide(L)'
;MKKRMATATLTAALLFSSLSVPAALAAQTTQAAEVQSSVNMRTSPSTSASIIRSLKKGEQITVMDKVNSYWYKVADSSGKQGYISTSSQYIELQASVPAQDGNAVALSSVSFRKAASTSGERIRYLKKGEQVTIVAKTNSYWYEVKDGNGVRGYVSTDSSYLKVTGTIPGGNTGGNTGGNGGGTVTNPDVSKDKQVEKIIAAGMKYLGTPYEYSSDRNTTTTFDCSDFVRQAFLDGVSLKLPADSRQQGQYVKDKGSITTNWKQLKRGDIVFFMSYKGTKASAYNGIDKSKATITHDGIYLGDGKVLHTYSKEGGGVTVSSIEGTHWEYRILFGGSAL
;
A
#
# COMPACT_ATOMS: atom_id res chain seq x y z
N MET A 1 -11.59 28.63 -86.08
CA MET A 1 -12.04 28.62 -84.66
C MET A 1 -12.63 27.26 -84.33
N LYS A 2 -12.41 26.79 -83.08
CA LYS A 2 -12.78 25.48 -82.47
C LYS A 2 -11.73 24.36 -82.62
N LYS A 3 -10.72 24.40 -81.74
CA LYS A 3 -9.97 23.23 -81.27
C LYS A 3 -10.89 22.35 -80.43
N ARG A 4 -10.85 21.01 -80.60
CA ARG A 4 -11.10 20.06 -79.51
C ARG A 4 -10.19 18.83 -79.66
N MET A 5 -9.18 18.81 -78.80
CA MET A 5 -8.39 17.62 -78.45
C MET A 5 -9.26 16.70 -77.58
N ALA A 6 -9.17 15.39 -77.78
CA ALA A 6 -9.65 14.39 -76.82
C ALA A 6 -8.47 13.47 -76.49
N THR A 7 -7.91 13.72 -75.31
CA THR A 7 -6.76 13.07 -74.72
C THR A 7 -7.22 11.77 -74.04
N ALA A 8 -6.44 10.70 -74.21
CA ALA A 8 -6.55 9.46 -73.45
C ALA A 8 -6.09 9.68 -72.01
N THR A 9 -6.82 9.13 -71.03
CA THR A 9 -6.31 8.93 -69.68
C THR A 9 -6.77 7.59 -69.13
N LEU A 10 -5.76 6.74 -68.91
CA LEU A 10 -5.77 5.47 -68.20
C LEU A 10 -5.95 5.73 -66.70
N THR A 11 -7.09 5.37 -66.11
CA THR A 11 -7.31 5.47 -64.67
C THR A 11 -6.88 4.19 -63.97
N ALA A 12 -5.71 4.22 -63.33
CA ALA A 12 -5.28 3.22 -62.36
C ALA A 12 -6.01 3.46 -61.03
N ALA A 13 -6.79 2.48 -60.59
CA ALA A 13 -7.44 2.50 -59.28
C ALA A 13 -6.44 2.07 -58.19
N LEU A 14 -5.94 3.03 -57.41
CA LEU A 14 -5.20 2.79 -56.17
C LEU A 14 -6.20 2.77 -55.00
N LEU A 15 -6.51 1.56 -54.52
CA LEU A 15 -7.26 1.31 -53.29
C LEU A 15 -6.39 1.69 -52.09
N PHE A 16 -6.54 2.91 -51.58
CA PHE A 16 -6.08 3.27 -50.23
C PHE A 16 -7.11 2.79 -49.21
N SER A 17 -6.86 1.62 -48.62
CA SER A 17 -7.54 1.20 -47.39
C SER A 17 -7.09 2.11 -46.24
N SER A 18 -7.92 3.08 -45.86
CA SER A 18 -7.70 3.89 -44.67
C SER A 18 -7.84 3.02 -43.43
N LEU A 19 -6.72 2.61 -42.83
CA LEU A 19 -6.69 2.15 -41.46
C LEU A 19 -7.10 3.32 -40.57
N SER A 20 -8.35 3.28 -40.10
CA SER A 20 -8.83 4.12 -39.00
C SER A 20 -8.05 3.72 -37.75
N VAL A 21 -6.97 4.45 -37.46
CA VAL A 21 -6.34 4.42 -36.14
C VAL A 21 -7.40 4.89 -35.15
N PRO A 22 -7.79 4.09 -34.14
CA PRO A 22 -8.61 4.62 -33.06
C PRO A 22 -7.78 5.71 -32.40
N ALA A 23 -8.24 6.96 -32.49
CA ALA A 23 -7.70 8.04 -31.68
C ALA A 23 -7.77 7.56 -30.23
N ALA A 24 -6.60 7.31 -29.64
CA ALA A 24 -6.50 7.07 -28.21
C ALA A 24 -7.23 8.23 -27.53
N LEU A 25 -8.28 7.93 -26.74
CA LEU A 25 -8.91 8.94 -25.91
C LEU A 25 -7.83 9.50 -24.99
N ALA A 26 -7.30 10.66 -25.33
CA ALA A 26 -6.55 11.47 -24.39
C ALA A 26 -7.51 11.72 -23.22
N ALA A 27 -7.15 11.25 -22.02
CA ALA A 27 -7.88 11.55 -20.81
C ALA A 27 -7.94 13.09 -20.67
N GLN A 28 -9.11 13.67 -20.89
CA GLN A 28 -9.32 15.10 -20.71
C GLN A 28 -9.23 15.40 -19.22
N THR A 29 -8.25 16.21 -18.83
CA THR A 29 -8.11 16.66 -17.44
C THR A 29 -9.18 17.69 -17.14
N THR A 30 -10.21 17.28 -16.40
CA THR A 30 -11.25 18.18 -15.92
C THR A 30 -10.81 18.86 -14.60
N GLN A 31 -11.13 20.15 -14.42
CA GLN A 31 -10.80 20.92 -13.22
C GLN A 31 -12.07 21.55 -12.62
N ALA A 32 -12.29 21.40 -11.32
CA ALA A 32 -13.39 22.07 -10.62
C ALA A 32 -13.15 23.59 -10.53
N ALA A 33 -14.22 24.37 -10.64
CA ALA A 33 -14.17 25.82 -10.57
C ALA A 33 -15.45 26.41 -9.97
N GLU A 34 -15.29 27.53 -9.27
CA GLU A 34 -16.39 28.27 -8.66
C GLU A 34 -16.63 29.58 -9.37
N VAL A 35 -17.90 29.85 -9.69
CA VAL A 35 -18.32 31.10 -10.33
C VAL A 35 -18.24 32.25 -9.32
N GLN A 36 -17.36 33.23 -9.57
CA GLN A 36 -17.12 34.36 -8.68
C GLN A 36 -18.11 35.52 -8.88
N SER A 37 -18.66 35.63 -10.08
CA SER A 37 -19.73 36.57 -10.43
C SER A 37 -20.56 36.02 -11.60
N SER A 38 -21.80 36.49 -11.74
CA SER A 38 -22.74 35.95 -12.74
C SER A 38 -22.14 35.96 -14.14
N VAL A 39 -22.14 34.80 -14.81
CA VAL A 39 -21.51 34.62 -16.12
C VAL A 39 -22.42 33.84 -17.07
N ASN A 40 -22.45 34.26 -18.34
CA ASN A 40 -23.27 33.59 -19.36
C ASN A 40 -22.52 32.39 -19.95
N MET A 41 -23.13 31.20 -19.83
CA MET A 41 -22.70 30.00 -20.53
C MET A 41 -23.27 30.00 -21.95
N ARG A 42 -22.41 29.89 -22.96
CA ARG A 42 -22.76 30.05 -24.38
C ARG A 42 -22.57 28.78 -25.20
N THR A 43 -23.20 28.74 -26.36
CA THR A 43 -23.14 27.60 -27.30
C THR A 43 -21.81 27.46 -28.06
N SER A 44 -21.04 28.54 -28.18
CA SER A 44 -19.69 28.53 -28.80
C SER A 44 -18.77 29.55 -28.09
N PRO A 45 -17.42 29.46 -28.24
CA PRO A 45 -16.46 30.35 -27.60
C PRO A 45 -16.42 31.74 -28.28
N SER A 46 -17.57 32.42 -28.28
CA SER A 46 -17.77 33.74 -28.87
C SER A 46 -18.77 34.57 -28.06
N THR A 47 -18.56 35.88 -27.97
CA THR A 47 -19.48 36.80 -27.30
C THR A 47 -20.79 37.02 -28.07
N SER A 48 -20.81 36.69 -29.37
CA SER A 48 -22.01 36.73 -30.22
C SER A 48 -22.83 35.43 -30.19
N ALA A 49 -22.33 34.38 -29.54
CA ALA A 49 -23.01 33.09 -29.47
C ALA A 49 -24.25 33.13 -28.56
N SER A 50 -25.26 32.33 -28.89
CA SER A 50 -26.48 32.19 -28.07
C SER A 50 -26.14 31.79 -26.64
N ILE A 51 -26.84 32.41 -25.68
CA ILE A 51 -26.71 32.10 -24.26
C ILE A 51 -27.55 30.86 -23.97
N ILE A 52 -26.92 29.83 -23.41
CA ILE A 52 -27.59 28.63 -22.93
C ILE A 52 -28.31 28.96 -21.61
N ARG A 53 -27.58 29.57 -20.67
CA ARG A 53 -28.07 30.08 -19.39
C ARG A 53 -27.03 30.97 -18.72
N SER A 54 -27.46 31.70 -17.70
CA SER A 54 -26.55 32.34 -16.75
C SER A 54 -26.20 31.38 -15.61
N LEU A 55 -24.92 31.33 -15.24
CA LEU A 55 -24.41 30.68 -14.04
C LEU A 55 -24.34 31.73 -12.92
N LYS A 56 -24.74 31.37 -11.71
CA LYS A 56 -24.83 32.28 -10.56
C LYS A 56 -23.53 32.28 -9.76
N LYS A 57 -23.26 33.37 -9.03
CA LYS A 57 -22.15 33.40 -8.06
C LYS A 57 -22.27 32.24 -7.06
N GLY A 58 -21.17 31.54 -6.79
CA GLY A 58 -21.07 30.36 -5.94
C GLY A 58 -21.44 29.04 -6.63
N GLU A 59 -21.91 29.07 -7.88
CA GLU A 59 -22.23 27.86 -8.64
C GLU A 59 -20.94 27.10 -8.97
N GLN A 60 -20.93 25.80 -8.69
CA GLN A 60 -19.80 24.91 -8.95
C GLN A 60 -19.93 24.30 -10.34
N ILE A 61 -18.86 24.37 -11.12
CA ILE A 61 -18.81 23.86 -12.49
C ILE A 61 -17.49 23.12 -12.75
N THR A 62 -17.49 22.33 -13.83
CA THR A 62 -16.29 21.59 -14.25
C THR A 62 -15.73 22.20 -15.52
N VAL A 63 -14.48 22.67 -15.48
CA VAL A 63 -13.72 23.09 -16.65
C VAL A 63 -13.12 21.86 -17.33
N MET A 64 -13.49 21.64 -18.58
CA MET A 64 -13.07 20.48 -19.36
C MET A 64 -11.87 20.79 -20.25
N ASP A 65 -11.77 22.04 -20.71
CA ASP A 65 -10.70 22.48 -21.61
C ASP A 65 -10.54 24.00 -21.60
N LYS A 66 -9.32 24.49 -21.87
CA LYS A 66 -9.04 25.89 -22.18
C LYS A 66 -8.93 26.03 -23.69
N VAL A 67 -10.06 26.36 -24.32
CA VAL A 67 -10.18 26.46 -25.78
C VAL A 67 -9.23 27.51 -26.35
N ASN A 68 -9.07 28.64 -25.65
CA ASN A 68 -8.08 29.68 -25.96
C ASN A 68 -7.90 30.61 -24.74
N SER A 69 -7.18 31.73 -24.92
CA SER A 69 -6.92 32.70 -23.85
C SER A 69 -8.18 33.29 -23.19
N TYR A 70 -9.33 33.25 -23.87
CA TYR A 70 -10.57 33.92 -23.44
C TYR A 70 -11.69 32.97 -23.05
N TRP A 71 -11.62 31.69 -23.44
CA TRP A 71 -12.73 30.74 -23.30
C TRP A 71 -12.33 29.42 -22.64
N TYR A 72 -13.10 29.04 -21.63
CA TYR A 72 -13.15 27.67 -21.13
C TYR A 72 -14.32 26.93 -21.75
N LYS A 73 -14.13 25.64 -22.04
CA LYS A 73 -15.22 24.68 -22.22
C LYS A 73 -15.57 24.10 -20.85
N VAL A 74 -16.83 24.15 -20.47
CA VAL A 74 -17.29 23.78 -19.13
C VAL A 74 -18.53 22.91 -19.17
N ALA A 75 -18.81 22.20 -18.07
CA ALA A 75 -20.05 21.51 -17.80
C ALA A 75 -20.64 21.95 -16.45
N ASP A 76 -21.95 22.17 -16.41
CA ASP A 76 -22.69 22.40 -15.16
C ASP A 76 -22.96 21.08 -14.39
N SER A 77 -23.57 21.19 -13.22
CA SER A 77 -23.90 20.02 -12.37
C SER A 77 -24.90 19.05 -13.01
N SER A 78 -25.65 19.48 -14.03
CA SER A 78 -26.54 18.61 -14.81
C SER A 78 -25.83 17.93 -15.99
N GLY A 79 -24.53 18.20 -16.17
CA GLY A 79 -23.73 17.73 -17.30
C GLY A 79 -23.91 18.54 -18.58
N LYS A 80 -24.62 19.68 -18.54
CA LYS A 80 -24.83 20.51 -19.73
C LYS A 80 -23.58 21.30 -20.05
N GLN A 81 -23.08 21.12 -21.27
CA GLN A 81 -21.84 21.73 -21.73
C GLN A 81 -22.06 23.08 -22.39
N GLY A 82 -21.07 23.97 -22.25
CA GLY A 82 -21.02 25.24 -22.93
C GLY A 82 -19.66 25.92 -22.76
N TYR A 83 -19.61 27.21 -23.11
CA TYR A 83 -18.39 28.00 -23.06
C TYR A 83 -18.57 29.25 -22.18
N ILE A 84 -17.60 29.54 -21.34
CA ILE A 84 -17.57 30.71 -20.47
C ILE A 84 -16.23 31.44 -20.55
N SER A 85 -16.19 32.68 -20.07
CA SER A 85 -14.97 33.48 -20.03
C SER A 85 -13.91 32.88 -19.08
N THR A 86 -12.63 32.99 -19.45
CA THR A 86 -11.49 32.62 -18.62
C THR A 86 -11.14 33.64 -17.53
N SER A 87 -11.79 34.82 -17.55
CA SER A 87 -11.44 35.92 -16.65
C SER A 87 -11.71 35.57 -15.18
N SER A 88 -10.72 35.83 -14.33
CA SER A 88 -10.78 35.60 -12.89
C SER A 88 -11.89 36.38 -12.18
N GLN A 89 -12.44 37.41 -12.81
CA GLN A 89 -13.62 38.12 -12.30
C GLN A 89 -14.88 37.23 -12.26
N TYR A 90 -14.96 36.24 -13.17
CA TYR A 90 -16.13 35.37 -13.34
C TYR A 90 -15.89 33.97 -12.81
N ILE A 91 -14.65 33.47 -12.87
CA ILE A 91 -14.32 32.09 -12.55
C ILE A 91 -13.03 32.01 -11.74
N GLU A 92 -13.09 31.30 -10.63
CA GLU A 92 -11.91 30.90 -9.88
C GLU A 92 -11.70 29.41 -10.10
N LEU A 93 -10.61 29.07 -10.78
CA LEU A 93 -10.18 27.68 -10.87
C LEU A 93 -9.77 27.26 -9.46
N GLN A 94 -10.44 26.24 -8.93
CA GLN A 94 -9.99 25.65 -7.69
C GLN A 94 -8.65 24.96 -7.99
N ALA A 95 -7.70 25.08 -7.05
CA ALA A 95 -6.44 24.34 -7.14
C ALA A 95 -6.78 22.90 -7.47
N SER A 96 -6.18 22.36 -8.54
CA SER A 96 -6.47 21.02 -9.02
C SER A 96 -6.26 20.05 -7.87
N VAL A 97 -7.35 19.62 -7.23
CA VAL A 97 -7.34 18.44 -6.38
C VAL A 97 -7.20 17.30 -7.37
N PRO A 98 -6.10 16.53 -7.33
CA PRO A 98 -5.97 15.38 -8.22
C PRO A 98 -7.19 14.48 -8.04
N ALA A 99 -7.71 13.93 -9.14
CA ALA A 99 -8.96 13.17 -9.19
C ALA A 99 -9.16 12.24 -7.98
N GLN A 100 -10.33 12.36 -7.32
CA GLN A 100 -10.82 11.42 -6.31
C GLN A 100 -11.18 10.06 -6.97
N ASP A 101 -10.17 9.30 -7.36
CA ASP A 101 -10.29 7.93 -7.93
C ASP A 101 -9.51 6.91 -7.08
N GLY A 102 -9.59 7.06 -5.76
CA GLY A 102 -9.06 6.07 -4.83
C GLY A 102 -9.99 4.86 -4.74
N ASN A 103 -9.50 3.66 -5.07
CA ASN A 103 -10.21 2.40 -4.79
C ASN A 103 -10.02 1.93 -3.32
N ALA A 104 -9.49 2.78 -2.45
CA ALA A 104 -9.41 2.55 -1.01
C ALA A 104 -9.44 3.85 -0.19
N VAL A 105 -9.89 3.74 1.07
CA VAL A 105 -9.93 4.84 2.04
C VAL A 105 -9.28 4.44 3.36
N ALA A 106 -8.48 5.33 3.93
CA ALA A 106 -7.88 5.14 5.24
C ALA A 106 -8.93 5.30 6.35
N LEU A 107 -9.16 4.26 7.14
CA LEU A 107 -10.11 4.28 8.28
C LEU A 107 -9.49 4.91 9.53
N SER A 108 -8.17 4.91 9.62
CA SER A 108 -7.38 5.47 10.72
C SER A 108 -6.05 6.00 10.17
N SER A 109 -5.24 6.66 11.01
CA SER A 109 -3.92 7.10 10.56
C SER A 109 -3.02 5.89 10.32
N VAL A 110 -2.41 5.82 9.14
CA VAL A 110 -1.57 4.69 8.73
C VAL A 110 -0.30 5.17 8.06
N SER A 111 0.81 4.48 8.32
CA SER A 111 2.10 4.80 7.71
C SER A 111 2.09 4.52 6.21
N PHE A 112 2.41 5.54 5.40
CA PHE A 112 2.68 5.42 3.98
C PHE A 112 4.19 5.38 3.76
N ARG A 113 4.72 4.27 3.26
CA ARG A 113 6.17 3.96 3.29
C ARG A 113 6.77 3.79 1.91
N LYS A 114 8.08 3.98 1.79
CA LYS A 114 8.82 3.79 0.53
C LYS A 114 9.01 2.31 0.15
N ALA A 115 8.89 1.40 1.11
CA ALA A 115 9.01 -0.05 0.91
C ALA A 115 7.85 -0.80 1.60
N ALA A 116 7.53 -1.99 1.09
CA ALA A 116 6.54 -2.92 1.64
C ALA A 116 7.03 -3.57 2.94
N SER A 117 7.39 -2.75 3.93
CA SER A 117 7.96 -3.17 5.20
C SER A 117 7.75 -2.12 6.28
N THR A 118 7.58 -2.53 7.54
CA THR A 118 7.39 -1.61 8.68
C THR A 118 8.70 -0.93 9.08
N SER A 119 9.85 -1.49 8.66
CA SER A 119 11.17 -0.86 8.77
C SER A 119 11.45 0.12 7.63
N GLY A 120 10.67 0.07 6.54
CA GLY A 120 10.79 0.98 5.42
C GLY A 120 10.54 2.44 5.81
N GLU A 121 11.35 3.34 5.24
CA GLU A 121 11.25 4.78 5.48
C GLU A 121 9.82 5.25 5.22
N ARG A 122 9.24 5.93 6.21
CA ARG A 122 7.90 6.47 6.11
C ARG A 122 7.94 7.79 5.35
N ILE A 123 7.23 7.84 4.22
CA ILE A 123 7.01 9.06 3.44
C ILE A 123 6.23 10.05 4.30
N ARG A 124 5.08 9.61 4.82
CA ARG A 124 4.21 10.35 5.75
C ARG A 124 3.15 9.42 6.34
N TYR A 125 2.26 9.97 7.15
CA TYR A 125 1.01 9.31 7.49
C TYR A 125 -0.07 9.66 6.47
N LEU A 126 -0.89 8.67 6.10
CA LEU A 126 -2.23 8.92 5.55
C LEU A 126 -3.16 9.31 6.70
N LYS A 127 -4.03 10.28 6.45
CA LYS A 127 -5.02 10.74 7.43
C LYS A 127 -6.27 9.86 7.36
N LYS A 128 -7.01 9.77 8.46
CA LYS A 128 -8.35 9.16 8.44
C LYS A 128 -9.24 9.87 7.42
N GLY A 129 -9.91 9.11 6.57
CA GLY A 129 -10.72 9.59 5.45
C GLY A 129 -9.94 9.89 4.18
N GLU A 130 -8.61 9.84 4.21
CA GLU A 130 -7.79 10.05 3.02
C GLU A 130 -7.95 8.87 2.05
N GLN A 131 -8.22 9.19 0.79
CA GLN A 131 -8.37 8.21 -0.29
C GLN A 131 -7.04 7.97 -0.99
N VAL A 132 -6.80 6.71 -1.37
CA VAL A 132 -5.64 6.29 -2.14
C VAL A 132 -6.05 5.27 -3.20
N THR A 133 -5.28 5.18 -4.27
CA THR A 133 -5.47 4.16 -5.31
C THR A 133 -4.51 3.01 -5.07
N ILE A 134 -5.01 1.86 -4.66
CA ILE A 134 -4.29 0.58 -4.68
C ILE A 134 -3.97 0.23 -6.13
N VAL A 135 -2.67 0.20 -6.43
CA VAL A 135 -2.14 -0.18 -7.74
C VAL A 135 -1.81 -1.66 -7.79
N ALA A 136 -1.44 -2.27 -6.66
CA ALA A 136 -1.17 -3.70 -6.55
C ALA A 136 -1.27 -4.17 -5.10
N LYS A 137 -1.60 -5.45 -4.91
CA LYS A 137 -1.35 -6.15 -3.65
C LYS A 137 0.04 -6.76 -3.69
N THR A 138 1.02 -6.09 -3.08
CA THR A 138 2.43 -6.52 -3.11
C THR A 138 2.63 -7.85 -2.38
N ASN A 139 1.94 -8.04 -1.27
CA ASN A 139 1.86 -9.30 -0.53
C ASN A 139 0.65 -9.29 0.42
N SER A 140 0.53 -10.27 1.31
CA SER A 140 -0.58 -10.36 2.26
C SER A 140 -0.71 -9.17 3.22
N TYR A 141 0.34 -8.36 3.41
CA TYR A 141 0.42 -7.26 4.40
C TYR A 141 0.57 -5.87 3.80
N TRP A 142 0.91 -5.77 2.50
CA TRP A 142 1.17 -4.49 1.86
C TRP A 142 0.41 -4.34 0.55
N TYR A 143 -0.32 -3.23 0.45
CA TYR A 143 -0.73 -2.66 -0.81
C TYR A 143 0.33 -1.69 -1.29
N GLU A 144 0.69 -1.77 -2.56
CA GLU A 144 1.27 -0.61 -3.25
C GLU A 144 0.11 0.33 -3.59
N VAL A 145 0.25 1.58 -3.18
CA VAL A 145 -0.76 2.61 -3.38
C VAL A 145 -0.16 3.88 -3.97
N LYS A 146 -0.99 4.61 -4.69
CA LYS A 146 -0.73 5.96 -5.17
C LYS A 146 -1.62 6.94 -4.39
N ASP A 147 -1.03 7.96 -3.79
CA ASP A 147 -1.78 9.00 -3.09
C ASP A 147 -2.40 10.03 -4.07
N GLY A 148 -3.19 10.97 -3.55
CA GLY A 148 -3.78 12.03 -4.36
C GLY A 148 -2.74 12.82 -5.15
N ASN A 149 -1.57 13.11 -4.57
CA ASN A 149 -0.50 13.84 -5.26
C ASN A 149 0.27 12.98 -6.28
N GLY A 150 -0.11 11.72 -6.44
CA GLY A 150 0.50 10.78 -7.35
C GLY A 150 1.78 10.11 -6.85
N VAL A 151 2.12 10.30 -5.57
CA VAL A 151 3.25 9.63 -4.93
C VAL A 151 2.92 8.16 -4.74
N ARG A 152 3.84 7.28 -5.12
CA ARG A 152 3.74 5.83 -4.90
C ARG A 152 4.44 5.42 -3.61
N GLY A 153 3.87 4.44 -2.94
CA GLY A 153 4.44 3.83 -1.75
C GLY A 153 3.59 2.67 -1.28
N TYR A 154 3.80 2.25 -0.03
CA TYR A 154 3.19 1.06 0.52
C TYR A 154 2.43 1.37 1.80
N VAL A 155 1.27 0.74 1.95
CA VAL A 155 0.41 0.84 3.13
C VAL A 155 -0.05 -0.55 3.55
N SER A 156 -0.36 -0.71 4.85
CA SER A 156 -0.86 -1.98 5.39
C SER A 156 -2.14 -2.45 4.69
N THR A 157 -2.27 -3.75 4.46
CA THR A 157 -3.52 -4.39 4.00
C THR A 157 -4.54 -4.59 5.11
N ASP A 158 -4.14 -4.37 6.37
CA ASP A 158 -4.98 -4.57 7.54
C ASP A 158 -6.21 -3.66 7.48
N SER A 159 -7.37 -4.29 7.61
CA SER A 159 -8.69 -3.67 7.44
C SER A 159 -9.02 -2.66 8.53
N SER A 160 -8.26 -2.61 9.63
CA SER A 160 -8.35 -1.53 10.64
C SER A 160 -7.76 -0.20 10.16
N TYR A 161 -6.87 -0.24 9.16
CA TYR A 161 -6.24 0.93 8.58
C TYR A 161 -6.82 1.31 7.23
N LEU A 162 -7.14 0.34 6.37
CA LEU A 162 -7.54 0.62 5.00
C LEU A 162 -8.79 -0.18 4.59
N LYS A 163 -9.83 0.50 4.10
CA LYS A 163 -11.02 -0.11 3.50
C LYS A 163 -10.93 0.00 1.99
N VAL A 164 -10.95 -1.14 1.31
CA VAL A 164 -11.04 -1.20 -0.16
C VAL A 164 -12.48 -0.86 -0.58
N THR A 165 -12.63 0.09 -1.49
CA THR A 165 -13.92 0.62 -1.97
C THR A 165 -14.16 0.33 -3.46
N GLY A 166 -13.18 -0.22 -4.16
CA GLY A 166 -13.29 -0.61 -5.57
C GLY A 166 -12.52 -1.89 -5.92
N THR A 167 -12.33 -2.16 -7.19
CA THR A 167 -11.55 -3.32 -7.66
C THR A 167 -10.05 -3.04 -7.59
N ILE A 168 -9.27 -4.05 -7.18
CA ILE A 168 -7.80 -3.99 -7.18
C ILE A 168 -7.30 -4.60 -8.49
N PRO A 169 -6.52 -3.87 -9.31
CA PRO A 169 -5.86 -4.44 -10.48
C PRO A 169 -4.99 -5.64 -10.05
N GLY A 170 -5.22 -6.81 -10.66
CA GLY A 170 -4.48 -8.05 -10.35
C GLY A 170 -5.05 -8.90 -9.21
N GLY A 171 -6.25 -8.59 -8.72
CA GLY A 171 -6.94 -9.42 -7.74
C GLY A 171 -7.52 -10.70 -8.36
N ASN A 172 -6.71 -11.75 -8.46
CA ASN A 172 -7.23 -13.11 -8.36
C ASN A 172 -6.67 -13.79 -7.10
N THR A 173 -7.58 -14.35 -6.31
CA THR A 173 -7.33 -15.29 -5.22
C THR A 173 -6.57 -16.51 -5.75
N GLY A 174 -5.38 -16.75 -5.20
CA GLY A 174 -4.64 -18.00 -5.36
C GLY A 174 -3.59 -17.98 -6.48
N GLY A 175 -2.36 -18.37 -6.12
CA GLY A 175 -1.35 -18.83 -7.08
C GLY A 175 -0.23 -17.84 -7.37
N ASN A 176 0.92 -18.12 -6.76
CA ASN A 176 2.27 -17.74 -7.17
C ASN A 176 2.45 -17.43 -8.67
N THR A 177 3.10 -16.30 -9.00
CA THR A 177 4.22 -16.27 -9.95
C THR A 177 4.94 -14.92 -9.87
N GLY A 178 6.27 -14.99 -9.81
CA GLY A 178 7.16 -13.84 -9.69
C GLY A 178 7.13 -12.92 -10.92
N GLY A 179 7.43 -11.65 -10.67
CA GLY A 179 7.54 -10.62 -11.70
C GLY A 179 8.44 -9.49 -11.23
N ASN A 180 9.70 -9.58 -11.65
CA ASN A 180 10.82 -8.67 -11.47
C ASN A 180 10.50 -7.23 -11.93
N GLY A 181 10.69 -6.24 -11.05
CA GLY A 181 10.68 -4.80 -11.37
C GLY A 181 11.97 -4.18 -10.86
N GLY A 182 12.93 -4.01 -11.78
CA GLY A 182 14.33 -3.69 -11.50
C GLY A 182 14.60 -2.30 -10.93
N GLY A 183 15.56 -2.28 -10.00
CA GLY A 183 16.26 -1.12 -9.50
C GLY A 183 17.52 -1.61 -8.79
N THR A 184 18.64 -1.68 -9.51
CA THR A 184 19.94 -2.08 -9.00
C THR A 184 20.54 -1.01 -8.11
N VAL A 185 20.47 -1.25 -6.80
CA VAL A 185 21.39 -0.69 -5.80
C VAL A 185 21.87 -1.85 -4.94
N THR A 186 23.10 -2.30 -5.19
CA THR A 186 23.76 -3.34 -4.39
C THR A 186 24.27 -2.71 -3.09
N ASN A 187 23.36 -2.57 -2.13
CA ASN A 187 23.70 -2.39 -0.72
C ASN A 187 23.53 -3.76 -0.03
N PRO A 188 24.51 -4.30 0.72
CA PRO A 188 24.33 -5.53 1.49
C PRO A 188 23.08 -5.51 2.40
N ASP A 189 22.64 -4.32 2.82
CA ASP A 189 21.40 -4.09 3.59
C ASP A 189 20.13 -4.47 2.81
N VAL A 190 20.08 -4.22 1.50
CA VAL A 190 18.96 -4.60 0.62
C VAL A 190 18.83 -6.13 0.52
N SER A 191 19.94 -6.87 0.68
CA SER A 191 19.89 -8.34 0.71
C SER A 191 19.31 -8.86 2.03
N LYS A 192 19.58 -8.16 3.15
CA LYS A 192 19.10 -8.51 4.48
C LYS A 192 17.61 -8.20 4.62
N ASP A 193 17.16 -7.03 4.16
CA ASP A 193 15.72 -6.70 4.15
C ASP A 193 14.91 -7.67 3.28
N LYS A 194 15.45 -8.08 2.12
CA LYS A 194 14.82 -9.12 1.29
C LYS A 194 14.74 -10.47 2.01
N GLN A 195 15.77 -10.84 2.77
CA GLN A 195 15.77 -12.06 3.59
C GLN A 195 14.72 -11.97 4.71
N VAL A 196 14.63 -10.84 5.41
CA VAL A 196 13.61 -10.57 6.43
C VAL A 196 12.20 -10.74 5.88
N GLU A 197 11.90 -10.14 4.72
CA GLU A 197 10.56 -10.27 4.14
C GLU A 197 10.26 -11.70 3.66
N LYS A 198 11.26 -12.46 3.20
CA LYS A 198 11.08 -13.88 2.88
C LYS A 198 10.74 -14.71 4.13
N ILE A 199 11.46 -14.49 5.24
CA ILE A 199 11.19 -15.16 6.52
C ILE A 199 9.77 -14.86 7.00
N ILE A 200 9.37 -13.59 6.97
CA ILE A 200 8.05 -13.18 7.43
C ILE A 200 6.97 -13.71 6.50
N ALA A 201 7.15 -13.65 5.18
CA ALA A 201 6.21 -14.24 4.22
C ALA A 201 6.05 -15.74 4.45
N ALA A 202 7.15 -16.46 4.72
CA ALA A 202 7.12 -17.88 5.05
C ALA A 202 6.38 -18.15 6.36
N GLY A 203 6.69 -17.42 7.44
CA GLY A 203 5.97 -17.57 8.72
C GLY A 203 4.48 -17.28 8.61
N MET A 204 4.10 -16.26 7.83
CA MET A 204 2.71 -15.86 7.64
C MET A 204 1.87 -16.87 6.85
N LYS A 205 2.51 -17.74 6.04
CA LYS A 205 1.83 -18.89 5.40
C LYS A 205 1.17 -19.82 6.42
N TYR A 206 1.70 -19.85 7.65
CA TYR A 206 1.25 -20.74 8.71
C TYR A 206 0.21 -20.14 9.64
N LEU A 207 -0.33 -18.94 9.35
CA LEU A 207 -1.40 -18.35 10.18
C LEU A 207 -2.55 -19.35 10.43
N GLY A 208 -2.93 -19.51 11.69
CA GLY A 208 -3.94 -20.46 12.14
C GLY A 208 -3.46 -21.90 12.31
N THR A 209 -2.22 -22.24 11.94
CA THR A 209 -1.67 -23.58 12.21
C THR A 209 -1.71 -23.84 13.72
N PRO A 210 -2.35 -24.93 14.19
CA PRO A 210 -2.59 -25.15 15.61
C PRO A 210 -1.31 -25.23 16.45
N TYR A 211 -1.42 -24.78 17.70
CA TYR A 211 -0.35 -24.94 18.67
C TYR A 211 -0.29 -26.36 19.23
N GLU A 212 0.91 -26.93 19.27
CA GLU A 212 1.20 -28.18 19.98
C GLU A 212 2.53 -28.03 20.72
N TYR A 213 2.52 -28.18 22.05
CA TYR A 213 3.74 -28.12 22.84
C TYR A 213 4.67 -29.25 22.44
N SER A 214 5.93 -28.93 22.13
CA SER A 214 6.92 -29.90 21.66
C SER A 214 6.50 -30.58 20.34
N SER A 215 5.92 -29.81 19.41
CA SER A 215 5.54 -30.27 18.05
C SER A 215 6.66 -31.05 17.33
N ASP A 216 6.29 -31.91 16.40
CA ASP A 216 7.27 -32.61 15.56
C ASP A 216 7.87 -31.66 14.50
N ARG A 217 9.17 -31.42 14.61
CA ARG A 217 9.99 -30.51 13.78
C ARG A 217 10.11 -30.94 12.31
N ASN A 218 9.53 -32.09 11.95
CA ASN A 218 9.51 -32.64 10.60
C ASN A 218 8.16 -32.47 9.89
N THR A 219 7.15 -31.90 10.55
CA THR A 219 5.85 -31.60 9.98
C THR A 219 5.46 -30.15 10.25
N THR A 220 4.52 -29.63 9.45
CA THR A 220 3.95 -28.29 9.61
C THR A 220 2.46 -28.34 9.98
N THR A 221 1.97 -29.49 10.45
CA THR A 221 0.58 -29.70 10.86
C THR A 221 0.25 -28.98 12.17
N THR A 222 1.22 -28.87 13.06
CA THR A 222 1.15 -28.18 14.35
C THR A 222 2.51 -27.54 14.63
N PHE A 223 2.55 -26.56 15.53
CA PHE A 223 3.79 -25.92 15.95
C PHE A 223 3.80 -25.58 17.45
N ASP A 224 4.95 -25.73 18.11
CA ASP A 224 5.30 -24.89 19.25
C ASP A 224 5.97 -23.58 18.80
N CYS A 225 6.22 -22.68 19.75
CA CYS A 225 6.79 -21.37 19.48
C CYS A 225 8.11 -21.43 18.69
N SER A 226 9.07 -22.20 19.21
CA SER A 226 10.41 -22.32 18.64
C SER A 226 10.43 -23.07 17.32
N ASP A 227 9.58 -24.09 17.17
CA ASP A 227 9.46 -24.83 15.92
C ASP A 227 8.87 -23.95 14.81
N PHE A 228 7.84 -23.15 15.13
CA PHE A 228 7.30 -22.16 14.20
C PHE A 228 8.38 -21.15 13.74
N VAL A 229 9.10 -20.54 14.68
CA VAL A 229 10.17 -19.58 14.33
C VAL A 229 11.23 -20.26 13.47
N ARG A 230 11.69 -21.45 13.88
CA ARG A 230 12.65 -22.25 13.12
C ARG A 230 12.17 -22.55 11.71
N GLN A 231 10.91 -22.96 11.54
CA GLN A 231 10.33 -23.30 10.24
C GLN A 231 10.22 -22.07 9.33
N ALA A 232 9.82 -20.91 9.86
CA ALA A 232 9.77 -19.67 9.09
C ALA A 232 11.15 -19.25 8.54
N PHE A 233 12.21 -19.39 9.34
CA PHE A 233 13.58 -19.13 8.89
C PHE A 233 14.09 -20.17 7.89
N LEU A 234 13.75 -21.45 8.10
CA LEU A 234 14.10 -22.53 7.20
C LEU A 234 13.45 -22.35 5.82
N ASP A 235 12.16 -22.05 5.77
CA ASP A 235 11.44 -21.88 4.50
C ASP A 235 11.79 -20.56 3.80
N GLY A 236 11.99 -19.48 4.57
CA GLY A 236 12.26 -18.16 4.01
C GLY A 236 13.65 -18.02 3.42
N VAL A 237 14.67 -18.53 4.12
CA VAL A 237 16.09 -18.29 3.78
C VAL A 237 16.97 -19.51 3.94
N SER A 238 16.40 -20.70 4.13
CA SER A 238 17.14 -21.95 4.32
C SER A 238 18.06 -21.93 5.55
N LEU A 239 17.76 -21.08 6.54
CA LEU A 239 18.50 -21.01 7.80
C LEU A 239 17.83 -21.93 8.84
N LYS A 240 18.48 -23.05 9.15
CA LYS A 240 18.02 -23.97 10.20
C LYS A 240 18.47 -23.47 11.57
N LEU A 241 17.58 -22.81 12.28
CA LEU A 241 17.79 -22.43 13.68
C LEU A 241 17.81 -23.67 14.62
N PRO A 242 18.39 -23.54 15.83
CA PRO A 242 18.29 -24.56 16.87
C PRO A 242 16.85 -24.94 17.23
N ALA A 243 16.68 -26.11 17.85
CA ALA A 243 15.37 -26.74 18.00
C ALA A 243 14.47 -26.07 19.04
N ASP A 244 15.03 -25.47 20.09
CA ASP A 244 14.29 -24.83 21.18
C ASP A 244 14.62 -23.34 21.34
N SER A 245 13.68 -22.60 21.94
CA SER A 245 13.75 -21.14 22.10
C SER A 245 14.96 -20.65 22.90
N ARG A 246 15.52 -21.47 23.80
CA ARG A 246 16.70 -21.09 24.59
C ARG A 246 17.95 -21.15 23.75
N GLN A 247 18.11 -22.23 22.99
CA GLN A 247 19.20 -22.37 22.03
C GLN A 247 19.09 -21.32 20.91
N GLN A 248 17.88 -21.00 20.45
CA GLN A 248 17.67 -19.88 19.51
C GLN A 248 18.06 -18.54 20.14
N GLY A 249 17.74 -18.32 21.41
CA GLY A 249 18.16 -17.15 22.16
C GLY A 249 19.68 -17.04 22.28
N GLN A 250 20.38 -18.15 22.52
CA GLN A 250 21.84 -18.18 22.54
C GLN A 250 22.42 -17.90 21.15
N TYR A 251 21.87 -18.52 20.10
CA TYR A 251 22.27 -18.28 18.71
C TYR A 251 22.19 -16.79 18.34
N VAL A 252 21.11 -16.10 18.73
CA VAL A 252 20.95 -14.65 18.48
C VAL A 252 21.98 -13.83 19.26
N LYS A 253 22.28 -14.18 20.52
CA LYS A 253 23.32 -13.50 21.31
C LYS A 253 24.71 -13.65 20.69
N ASP A 254 25.02 -14.85 20.20
CA ASP A 254 26.32 -15.15 19.59
C ASP A 254 26.50 -14.44 18.24
N LYS A 255 25.39 -14.11 17.57
CA LYS A 255 25.39 -13.44 16.26
C LYS A 255 25.65 -11.94 16.32
N GLY A 256 25.21 -11.25 17.37
CA GLY A 256 25.39 -9.81 17.43
C GLY A 256 24.61 -9.12 18.54
N SER A 257 24.33 -7.83 18.33
CA SER A 257 23.70 -6.99 19.33
C SER A 257 22.27 -7.42 19.63
N ILE A 258 21.94 -7.49 20.91
CA ILE A 258 20.57 -7.66 21.41
C ILE A 258 20.09 -6.36 22.05
N THR A 259 18.77 -6.19 22.13
CA THR A 259 18.14 -5.13 22.91
C THR A 259 17.05 -5.68 23.82
N THR A 260 16.89 -5.08 24.99
CA THR A 260 15.77 -5.35 25.91
C THR A 260 14.59 -4.41 25.66
N ASN A 261 14.79 -3.35 24.87
CA ASN A 261 13.76 -2.38 24.52
C ASN A 261 13.15 -2.74 23.17
N TRP A 262 11.91 -3.22 23.19
CA TRP A 262 11.21 -3.66 21.99
C TRP A 262 11.03 -2.56 20.94
N LYS A 263 11.03 -1.28 21.35
CA LYS A 263 10.92 -0.13 20.43
C LYS A 263 12.18 0.06 19.58
N GLN A 264 13.29 -0.59 19.95
CA GLN A 264 14.55 -0.58 19.20
C GLN A 264 14.73 -1.85 18.35
N LEU A 265 13.83 -2.83 18.47
CA LEU A 265 13.89 -4.03 17.63
C LEU A 265 13.63 -3.67 16.18
N LYS A 266 14.28 -4.41 15.29
CA LYS A 266 14.08 -4.32 13.86
C LYS A 266 13.15 -5.44 13.42
N ARG A 267 12.32 -5.16 12.42
CA ARG A 267 11.49 -6.19 11.78
C ARG A 267 12.39 -7.36 11.35
N GLY A 268 11.95 -8.58 11.64
CA GLY A 268 12.72 -9.81 11.41
C GLY A 268 13.56 -10.27 12.59
N ASP A 269 13.77 -9.44 13.61
CA ASP A 269 14.40 -9.87 14.86
C ASP A 269 13.55 -10.94 15.55
N ILE A 270 14.21 -11.88 16.24
CA ILE A 270 13.53 -12.82 17.13
C ILE A 270 13.43 -12.17 18.51
N VAL A 271 12.25 -12.20 19.11
CA VAL A 271 11.98 -11.67 20.45
C VAL A 271 11.76 -12.83 21.40
N PHE A 272 12.44 -12.79 22.54
CA PHE A 272 12.41 -13.84 23.55
C PHE A 272 11.71 -13.34 24.82
N PHE A 273 10.87 -14.20 25.39
CA PHE A 273 9.98 -13.86 26.49
C PHE A 273 10.13 -14.85 27.65
N MET A 274 9.94 -14.33 28.87
CA MET A 274 9.80 -15.16 30.06
C MET A 274 8.38 -15.69 30.24
N SER A 275 8.19 -16.50 31.29
CA SER A 275 6.91 -17.09 31.63
C SER A 275 5.83 -16.03 31.89
N TYR A 276 4.61 -16.37 31.53
CA TYR A 276 3.44 -15.56 31.85
C TYR A 276 3.19 -15.54 33.36
N LYS A 277 2.93 -14.36 33.92
CA LYS A 277 2.60 -14.15 35.35
C LYS A 277 1.26 -13.44 35.57
N GLY A 278 0.58 -13.07 34.49
CA GLY A 278 -0.66 -12.29 34.53
C GLY A 278 -0.72 -11.25 33.40
N THR A 279 -1.88 -10.63 33.23
CA THR A 279 -2.09 -9.61 32.17
C THR A 279 -1.59 -8.22 32.54
N LYS A 280 -1.42 -7.93 33.83
CA LYS A 280 -1.09 -6.60 34.35
C LYS A 280 0.41 -6.42 34.53
N ALA A 281 0.91 -5.20 34.31
CA ALA A 281 2.30 -4.84 34.54
C ALA A 281 2.78 -5.17 35.97
N SER A 282 1.91 -4.95 36.97
CA SER A 282 2.20 -5.21 38.38
C SER A 282 2.56 -6.66 38.69
N ALA A 283 2.10 -7.62 37.88
CA ALA A 283 2.44 -9.04 38.05
C ALA A 283 3.91 -9.36 37.73
N TYR A 284 4.64 -8.39 37.15
CA TYR A 284 6.03 -8.50 36.76
C TYR A 284 6.96 -7.59 37.57
N ASN A 285 6.42 -6.83 38.53
CA ASN A 285 7.20 -5.95 39.39
C ASN A 285 8.20 -6.75 40.23
N GLY A 286 9.43 -6.25 40.36
CA GLY A 286 10.49 -6.89 41.15
C GLY A 286 11.12 -8.13 40.51
N ILE A 287 10.72 -8.51 39.29
CA ILE A 287 11.35 -9.60 38.56
C ILE A 287 12.67 -9.12 37.94
N ASP A 288 13.77 -9.76 38.32
CA ASP A 288 15.06 -9.60 37.65
C ASP A 288 15.06 -10.35 36.31
N LYS A 289 14.75 -9.63 35.24
CA LYS A 289 14.70 -10.20 33.88
C LYS A 289 16.04 -10.73 33.38
N SER A 290 17.17 -10.28 33.93
CA SER A 290 18.49 -10.77 33.52
C SER A 290 18.74 -12.23 33.90
N LYS A 291 18.02 -12.72 34.93
CA LYS A 291 18.08 -14.10 35.43
C LYS A 291 16.89 -14.94 35.01
N ALA A 292 15.92 -14.35 34.33
CA ALA A 292 14.71 -15.03 33.93
C ALA A 292 14.96 -15.96 32.73
N THR A 293 14.31 -17.11 32.76
CA THR A 293 14.42 -18.14 31.74
C THR A 293 13.57 -17.82 30.53
N ILE A 294 14.10 -18.05 29.33
CA ILE A 294 13.32 -18.01 28.08
C ILE A 294 12.33 -19.17 28.09
N THR A 295 11.05 -18.84 27.88
CA THR A 295 9.98 -19.84 27.77
C THR A 295 9.13 -19.67 26.50
N HIS A 296 9.41 -18.66 25.69
CA HIS A 296 8.64 -18.35 24.49
C HIS A 296 9.46 -17.45 23.56
N ASP A 297 9.23 -17.54 22.26
CA ASP A 297 9.81 -16.68 21.23
C ASP A 297 8.82 -16.31 20.11
N GLY A 298 9.23 -15.39 19.24
CA GLY A 298 8.43 -14.95 18.09
C GLY A 298 9.20 -14.00 17.20
N ILE A 299 8.68 -13.77 15.99
CA ILE A 299 9.32 -12.90 14.98
C ILE A 299 8.73 -11.50 15.10
N TYR A 300 9.57 -10.49 15.38
CA TYR A 300 9.14 -9.11 15.44
C TYR A 300 8.76 -8.60 14.05
N LEU A 301 7.56 -8.05 13.92
CA LEU A 301 7.05 -7.54 12.65
C LEU A 301 7.26 -6.03 12.49
N GLY A 302 7.87 -5.34 13.45
CA GLY A 302 7.82 -3.89 13.55
C GLY A 302 6.48 -3.38 14.09
N ASP A 303 6.39 -2.08 14.34
CA ASP A 303 5.17 -1.39 14.80
C ASP A 303 4.51 -2.07 16.04
N GLY A 304 5.35 -2.63 16.93
CA GLY A 304 4.89 -3.29 18.16
C GLY A 304 4.10 -4.57 17.92
N LYS A 305 4.36 -5.30 16.83
CA LYS A 305 3.69 -6.56 16.48
C LYS A 305 4.66 -7.73 16.51
N VAL A 306 4.19 -8.90 16.93
CA VAL A 306 4.95 -10.16 16.95
C VAL A 306 4.15 -11.28 16.29
N LEU A 307 4.80 -12.05 15.42
CA LEU A 307 4.26 -13.26 14.80
C LEU A 307 4.75 -14.49 15.57
N HIS A 308 3.83 -15.30 16.09
CA HIS A 308 4.14 -16.45 16.94
C HIS A 308 2.95 -17.40 17.12
N THR A 309 3.16 -18.52 17.81
CA THR A 309 2.10 -19.42 18.31
C THR A 309 2.45 -19.80 19.75
N TYR A 310 1.50 -19.72 20.70
CA TYR A 310 1.84 -19.74 22.14
C TYR A 310 0.94 -20.60 23.03
N SER A 311 -0.25 -21.00 22.59
CA SER A 311 -1.12 -21.96 23.29
C SER A 311 -2.25 -22.43 22.39
N LYS A 312 -2.97 -23.48 22.80
CA LYS A 312 -4.16 -23.97 22.08
C LYS A 312 -5.26 -22.90 22.02
N GLU A 313 -5.45 -22.19 23.12
CA GLU A 313 -6.44 -21.10 23.27
C GLU A 313 -6.06 -19.85 22.46
N GLY A 314 -4.78 -19.71 22.11
CA GLY A 314 -4.28 -18.64 21.23
C GLY A 314 -4.70 -18.78 19.78
N GLY A 315 -5.32 -19.90 19.38
CA GLY A 315 -5.84 -20.11 18.03
C GLY A 315 -4.77 -20.48 16.98
N GLY A 316 -3.58 -20.91 17.41
CA GLY A 316 -2.47 -21.27 16.54
C GLY A 316 -1.52 -20.11 16.25
N VAL A 317 -0.84 -20.17 15.10
CA VAL A 317 0.05 -19.09 14.63
C VAL A 317 -0.78 -17.83 14.39
N THR A 318 -0.38 -16.74 15.02
CA THR A 318 -1.12 -15.48 15.07
C THR A 318 -0.18 -14.28 15.19
N VAL A 319 -0.75 -13.09 15.04
CA VAL A 319 -0.05 -11.81 15.27
C VAL A 319 -0.61 -11.13 16.51
N SER A 320 0.26 -10.86 17.47
CA SER A 320 -0.09 -10.17 18.72
C SER A 320 0.49 -8.76 18.79
N SER A 321 -0.19 -7.87 19.52
CA SER A 321 0.35 -6.55 19.89
C SER A 321 1.20 -6.65 21.16
N ILE A 322 2.36 -6.00 21.14
CA ILE A 322 3.28 -5.91 22.28
C ILE A 322 2.83 -4.81 23.24
N GLU A 323 2.67 -3.58 22.74
CA GLU A 323 2.41 -2.39 23.55
C GLU A 323 1.16 -2.53 24.43
N GLY A 324 1.33 -2.26 25.73
CA GLY A 324 0.27 -2.29 26.73
C GLY A 324 -0.23 -3.68 27.11
N THR A 325 0.34 -4.75 26.55
CA THR A 325 -0.06 -6.14 26.83
C THR A 325 0.97 -6.87 27.68
N HIS A 326 0.62 -8.07 28.15
CA HIS A 326 1.57 -8.92 28.86
C HIS A 326 2.79 -9.31 28.00
N TRP A 327 2.70 -9.21 26.67
CA TRP A 327 3.86 -9.48 25.83
C TRP A 327 4.97 -8.48 26.09
N GLU A 328 4.67 -7.19 26.21
CA GLU A 328 5.64 -6.16 26.60
C GLU A 328 6.29 -6.46 27.95
N TYR A 329 5.49 -6.84 28.94
CA TYR A 329 6.01 -7.10 30.30
C TYR A 329 6.90 -8.36 30.36
N ARG A 330 6.76 -9.28 29.41
CA ARG A 330 7.51 -10.55 29.36
C ARG A 330 8.78 -10.50 28.53
N ILE A 331 9.05 -9.44 27.77
CA ILE A 331 10.25 -9.36 26.92
C ILE A 331 11.51 -9.43 27.79
N LEU A 332 12.40 -10.35 27.42
CA LEU A 332 13.74 -10.48 27.98
C LEU A 332 14.73 -9.72 27.11
N PHE A 333 14.77 -10.04 25.82
CA PHE A 333 15.55 -9.37 24.80
C PHE A 333 15.05 -9.79 23.41
N GLY A 334 15.56 -9.13 22.37
CA GLY A 334 15.49 -9.63 21.00
C GLY A 334 16.68 -9.16 20.18
N GLY A 335 16.83 -9.74 18.99
CA GLY A 335 17.91 -9.42 18.07
C GLY A 335 17.85 -10.23 16.77
N SER A 336 18.77 -9.90 15.86
CA SER A 336 18.84 -10.50 14.54
C SER A 336 19.44 -11.90 14.58
N ALA A 337 18.78 -12.86 13.92
CA ALA A 337 19.38 -14.17 13.60
C ALA A 337 20.13 -14.17 12.25
N LEU A 338 20.00 -13.08 11.47
CA LEU A 338 20.73 -12.82 10.23
C LEU A 338 22.02 -12.04 10.49
#